data_AF-A0A2G6J6D0-F1
#
_entry.id   AF-A0A2G6J6D0-F1
#
_cell.length_a   1.000
_cell.length_b   1.000
_cell.length_c   1.000
_cell.angle_alpha   90.00
_cell.angle_beta   90.00
_cell.angle_gamma   90.00
#
_symmetry.space_group_name_H-M   'P 1'
#
loop_
_entity.id
_entity.type
_entity.pdbx_description
1 polymer ?
#
loop_
_entity_poly.entity_id
_entity_poly.type
_entity_poly.pdbx_seq_one_letter_code
_entity_poly.pdbx_strand_id
1 'polypeptide(L)'
;MRLRTSLALVLALFAPSACDSEGSDNTDDTSIADTEVADTVLTDTAVTDTGSEETVPNTWGFPMRYPQEHTVSCSGRFGTEELEQLELDWICTFEYGGNSGHVYIQATPTACKVAMSATPVFGDAAGWIALDGAVSALPEATYDWGGNHHNDSLGFMFGDKSFRYYHSSFGYGWRKCQPMDCLQVNDGGGELVEDGCTADRTLPAVCRAIAADGTWDDMTDTFERCLGDPNNEGR
;
A
#
# COMPACT_ATOMS: atom_id res chain seq x y z
N MET A 1 -26.89 36.94 5.99
CA MET A 1 -26.63 36.64 4.58
C MET A 1 -25.62 35.48 4.54
N ARG A 2 -26.10 34.23 4.41
CA ARG A 2 -25.25 33.02 4.46
C ARG A 2 -24.78 32.72 3.05
N LEU A 3 -23.50 32.92 2.77
CA LEU A 3 -22.87 32.52 1.51
C LEU A 3 -22.75 31.00 1.52
N ARG A 4 -23.53 30.32 0.67
CA ARG A 4 -23.31 28.91 0.33
C ARG A 4 -22.25 28.90 -0.76
N THR A 5 -21.02 28.54 -0.41
CA THR A 5 -19.95 28.33 -1.38
C THR A 5 -20.12 26.92 -1.93
N SER A 6 -20.56 26.81 -3.18
CA SER A 6 -20.60 25.53 -3.90
C SER A 6 -19.17 25.05 -4.12
N LEU A 7 -18.80 23.96 -3.44
CA LEU A 7 -17.55 23.24 -3.64
C LEU A 7 -17.64 22.57 -5.01
N ALA A 8 -16.82 23.04 -5.95
CA ALA A 8 -16.65 22.37 -7.24
C ALA A 8 -15.83 21.10 -7.00
N LEU A 9 -16.49 19.94 -7.12
CA LEU A 9 -15.86 18.64 -7.16
C LEU A 9 -14.95 18.60 -8.40
N VAL A 10 -13.65 18.78 -8.21
CA VAL A 10 -12.65 18.51 -9.25
C VAL A 10 -12.50 17.00 -9.29
N LEU A 11 -13.24 16.37 -10.20
CA LEU A 11 -13.05 14.98 -10.57
C LEU A 11 -11.65 14.87 -11.19
N ALA A 12 -10.66 14.45 -10.40
CA ALA A 12 -9.36 14.07 -10.92
C ALA A 12 -9.57 12.79 -11.74
N LEU A 13 -9.46 12.93 -13.06
CA LEU A 13 -9.36 11.82 -14.00
C LEU A 13 -8.06 11.07 -13.69
N PHE A 14 -8.13 10.07 -12.80
CA PHE A 14 -7.25 8.93 -12.88
C PHE A 14 -7.63 8.20 -14.17
N ALA A 15 -6.77 8.27 -15.17
CA ALA A 15 -6.89 7.42 -16.34
C ALA A 15 -6.42 6.02 -15.94
N PRO A 16 -7.30 5.00 -15.86
CA PRO A 16 -6.84 3.63 -15.81
C PRO A 16 -6.16 3.31 -17.14
N SER A 17 -4.95 2.75 -17.07
CA SER A 17 -4.31 2.04 -18.17
C SER A 17 -5.24 0.90 -18.60
N ALA A 18 -5.94 1.12 -19.71
CA ALA A 18 -6.97 0.22 -20.22
C ALA A 18 -6.38 -1.10 -20.72
N CYS A 19 -6.77 -2.19 -20.08
CA CYS A 19 -6.86 -3.53 -20.67
C CYS A 19 -8.08 -4.22 -20.07
N ASP A 20 -9.28 -3.88 -20.57
CA ASP A 20 -10.48 -4.65 -20.25
C ASP A 20 -11.14 -5.16 -21.54
N SER A 21 -11.18 -6.49 -21.61
CA SER A 21 -11.87 -7.28 -22.62
C SER A 21 -13.37 -7.36 -22.28
N GLU A 22 -14.22 -7.05 -23.27
CA GLU A 22 -15.66 -7.19 -23.18
C GLU A 22 -16.07 -8.67 -23.01
N GLY A 23 -16.74 -8.97 -21.89
CA GLY A 23 -17.36 -10.27 -21.62
C GLY A 23 -18.84 -10.07 -21.26
N SER A 24 -19.69 -10.19 -22.28
CA SER A 24 -21.14 -10.33 -22.14
C SER A 24 -21.47 -11.66 -21.48
N ASP A 25 -22.26 -11.67 -20.41
CA ASP A 25 -23.06 -12.85 -20.11
C ASP A 25 -24.46 -12.54 -19.59
N ASN A 26 -25.36 -13.40 -20.05
CA ASN A 26 -26.79 -13.34 -20.14
C ASN A 26 -27.31 -14.52 -19.30
N THR A 27 -28.25 -14.33 -18.39
CA THR A 27 -29.10 -15.42 -17.82
C THR A 27 -30.12 -14.80 -16.86
N ASP A 28 -31.39 -14.76 -17.25
CA ASP A 28 -32.43 -15.76 -16.94
C ASP A 28 -33.03 -15.59 -15.53
N ASP A 29 -34.05 -14.74 -15.48
CA ASP A 29 -34.91 -14.46 -14.35
C ASP A 29 -35.91 -15.61 -14.15
N THR A 30 -35.70 -16.41 -13.10
CA THR A 30 -36.59 -17.53 -12.73
C THR A 30 -37.33 -17.18 -11.44
N SER A 31 -38.61 -16.83 -11.56
CA SER A 31 -39.50 -16.59 -10.42
C SER A 31 -39.70 -17.86 -9.56
N ILE A 32 -39.42 -17.76 -8.26
CA ILE A 32 -39.69 -18.79 -7.25
C ILE A 32 -40.91 -18.38 -6.42
N ALA A 33 -41.81 -19.34 -6.21
CA ALA A 33 -43.08 -19.19 -5.51
C ALA A 33 -42.92 -19.10 -3.98
N ASP A 34 -43.72 -18.21 -3.37
CA ASP A 34 -43.85 -18.02 -1.93
C ASP A 34 -44.38 -19.29 -1.24
N THR A 35 -43.61 -19.78 -0.27
CA THR A 35 -44.04 -20.81 0.69
C THR A 35 -44.06 -20.17 2.07
N GLU A 36 -45.25 -20.00 2.64
CA GLU A 36 -45.42 -19.52 4.00
C GLU A 36 -44.94 -20.58 5.01
N VAL A 37 -43.89 -20.25 5.76
CA VAL A 37 -43.35 -21.08 6.85
C VAL A 37 -43.72 -20.46 8.20
N ALA A 38 -44.24 -21.30 9.08
CA ALA A 38 -44.79 -20.95 10.38
C ALA A 38 -43.77 -20.30 11.33
N ASP A 39 -44.26 -19.26 12.01
CA ASP A 39 -43.59 -18.46 13.01
C ASP A 39 -43.20 -19.29 14.24
N THR A 40 -41.89 -19.56 14.36
CA THR A 40 -41.30 -20.20 15.53
C THR A 40 -40.58 -19.13 16.32
N VAL A 41 -41.15 -18.77 17.47
CA VAL A 41 -40.58 -17.81 18.42
C VAL A 41 -39.26 -18.36 18.97
N LEU A 42 -38.16 -17.99 18.33
CA LEU A 42 -36.80 -18.22 18.80
C LEU A 42 -36.41 -17.06 19.71
N THR A 43 -36.16 -17.38 20.98
CA THR A 43 -35.57 -16.46 21.94
C THR A 43 -34.14 -16.12 21.51
N ASP A 44 -33.98 -14.89 21.04
CA ASP A 44 -32.76 -14.29 20.53
C ASP A 44 -31.71 -14.19 21.64
N THR A 45 -30.82 -15.16 21.70
CA THR A 45 -29.58 -15.04 22.48
C THR A 45 -28.64 -14.23 21.62
N ALA A 46 -28.43 -12.96 21.99
CA ALA A 46 -27.50 -12.07 21.31
C ALA A 46 -26.09 -12.69 21.30
N VAL A 47 -25.79 -13.40 20.22
CA VAL A 47 -24.42 -13.70 19.83
C VAL A 47 -23.88 -12.37 19.35
N THR A 48 -23.06 -11.72 20.17
CA THR A 48 -22.17 -10.67 19.69
C THR A 48 -21.27 -11.32 18.65
N ASP A 49 -21.69 -11.21 17.40
CA ASP A 49 -20.85 -11.42 16.23
C ASP A 49 -19.71 -10.39 16.33
N THR A 50 -18.64 -10.79 17.01
CA THR A 50 -17.35 -10.15 16.88
C THR A 50 -16.91 -10.46 15.45
N GLY A 51 -17.42 -9.65 14.52
CA GLY A 51 -17.22 -9.83 13.09
C GLY A 51 -15.75 -10.13 12.85
N SER A 52 -15.46 -11.33 12.38
CA SER A 52 -14.11 -11.68 11.95
C SER A 52 -13.78 -10.71 10.84
N GLU A 53 -12.84 -9.79 11.09
CA GLU A 53 -12.32 -8.93 10.02
C GLU A 53 -11.89 -9.84 8.87
N GLU A 54 -12.49 -9.62 7.70
CA GLU A 54 -12.19 -10.42 6.52
C GLU A 54 -10.75 -10.13 6.11
N THR A 55 -9.91 -11.16 6.15
CA THR A 55 -8.50 -11.05 5.75
C THR A 55 -8.34 -11.46 4.30
N VAL A 56 -7.48 -10.75 3.56
CA VAL A 56 -7.11 -11.08 2.19
C VAL A 56 -6.39 -12.43 2.16
N PRO A 57 -6.93 -13.46 1.48
CA PRO A 57 -6.29 -14.77 1.36
C PRO A 57 -4.93 -14.67 0.68
N ASN A 58 -3.91 -15.28 1.28
CA ASN A 58 -2.55 -15.28 0.74
C ASN A 58 -1.81 -16.57 1.11
N THR A 59 -0.73 -16.87 0.39
CA THR A 59 0.05 -18.11 0.56
C THR A 59 1.13 -18.00 1.65
N TRP A 60 1.43 -16.80 2.12
CA TRP A 60 2.51 -16.53 3.08
C TRP A 60 2.05 -16.60 4.54
N GLY A 61 0.74 -16.61 4.79
CA GLY A 61 0.17 -16.65 6.14
C GLY A 61 0.13 -15.28 6.82
N PHE A 62 0.28 -14.19 6.08
CA PHE A 62 0.15 -12.84 6.62
C PHE A 62 -1.31 -12.53 6.98
N PRO A 63 -1.55 -11.73 8.04
CA PRO A 63 -2.87 -11.18 8.32
C PRO A 63 -3.15 -9.97 7.41
N MET A 64 -3.18 -10.20 6.10
CA MET A 64 -3.44 -9.14 5.12
C MET A 64 -4.88 -8.64 5.24
N ARG A 65 -5.06 -7.33 5.12
CA ARG A 65 -6.38 -6.68 5.13
C ARG A 65 -6.72 -6.14 3.75
N TYR A 66 -7.99 -5.83 3.55
CA TYR A 66 -8.45 -5.04 2.41
C TYR A 66 -8.23 -3.55 2.73
N PRO A 67 -7.37 -2.82 1.99
CA PRO A 67 -7.18 -1.39 2.21
C PRO A 67 -8.49 -0.61 2.14
N GLN A 68 -8.74 0.22 3.15
CA GLN A 68 -9.95 1.05 3.24
C GLN A 68 -9.64 2.54 3.02
N GLU A 69 -10.67 3.32 2.67
CA GLU A 69 -10.58 4.78 2.69
C GLU A 69 -10.82 5.31 4.11
N HIS A 70 -10.10 6.38 4.47
CA HIS A 70 -10.28 7.10 5.72
C HIS A 70 -10.43 8.59 5.45
N THR A 71 -11.44 9.20 6.08
CA THR A 71 -11.52 10.65 6.20
C THR A 71 -10.42 11.14 7.15
N VAL A 72 -9.47 11.91 6.64
CA VAL A 72 -8.39 12.48 7.45
C VAL A 72 -8.30 13.99 7.33
N SER A 73 -7.80 14.62 8.38
CA SER A 73 -7.62 16.07 8.43
C SER A 73 -6.38 16.51 7.68
N CYS A 74 -6.58 17.45 6.75
CA CYS A 74 -5.60 17.92 5.79
C CYS A 74 -5.29 19.39 6.02
N SER A 75 -4.06 19.69 6.45
CA SER A 75 -3.64 21.05 6.82
C SER A 75 -2.74 21.68 5.77
N GLY A 76 -3.02 22.93 5.40
CA GLY A 76 -2.26 23.68 4.40
C GLY A 76 -2.28 25.20 4.61
N ARG A 77 -1.70 25.93 3.66
CA ARG A 77 -1.61 27.41 3.73
C ARG A 77 -2.96 28.11 3.85
N PHE A 78 -4.03 27.52 3.31
CA PHE A 78 -5.36 28.12 3.24
C PHE A 78 -6.33 27.61 4.30
N GLY A 79 -5.85 26.81 5.25
CA GLY A 79 -6.65 26.25 6.34
C GLY A 79 -6.57 24.73 6.41
N THR A 80 -7.58 24.16 7.06
CA THR A 80 -7.75 22.71 7.22
C THR A 80 -9.03 22.28 6.50
N GLU A 81 -8.95 21.16 5.80
CA GLU A 81 -10.08 20.47 5.18
C GLU A 81 -10.02 18.97 5.49
N GLU A 82 -11.12 18.25 5.31
CA GLU A 82 -11.17 16.80 5.47
C GLU A 82 -11.17 16.16 4.09
N LEU A 83 -10.27 15.21 3.84
CA LEU A 83 -10.16 14.48 2.58
C LEU A 83 -10.15 12.98 2.84
N GLU A 84 -10.75 12.21 1.92
CA GLU A 84 -10.59 10.77 1.89
C GLU A 84 -9.16 10.42 1.45
N GLN A 85 -8.51 9.53 2.19
CA GLN A 85 -7.19 8.97 1.86
C GLN A 85 -7.26 7.45 1.99
N LEU A 86 -6.73 6.75 0.98
CA LEU A 86 -6.67 5.30 0.97
C LEU A 86 -5.54 4.81 1.87
N GLU A 87 -5.77 3.70 2.57
CA GLU A 87 -4.72 2.89 3.17
C GLU A 87 -3.74 2.37 2.12
N LEU A 88 -2.47 2.30 2.48
CA LEU A 88 -1.44 1.81 1.58
C LEU A 88 -0.74 0.62 2.22
N ASP A 89 -1.09 -0.53 1.68
CA ASP A 89 -0.54 -1.80 2.08
C ASP A 89 0.42 -2.29 0.99
N TRP A 90 1.53 -2.89 1.40
CA TRP A 90 2.60 -3.30 0.49
C TRP A 90 3.04 -4.71 0.80
N ILE A 91 3.27 -5.51 -0.25
CA ILE A 91 4.01 -6.76 -0.16
C ILE A 91 5.30 -6.66 -0.97
N CYS A 92 6.41 -7.06 -0.36
CA CYS A 92 7.74 -6.98 -0.96
C CYS A 92 8.47 -8.32 -0.86
N THR A 93 9.29 -8.66 -1.86
CA THR A 93 10.28 -9.73 -1.71
C THR A 93 11.39 -9.30 -0.75
N PHE A 94 11.97 -10.25 -0.02
CA PHE A 94 13.10 -10.04 0.86
C PHE A 94 14.19 -11.05 0.57
N GLU A 95 15.42 -10.58 0.34
CA GLU A 95 16.61 -11.42 0.20
C GLU A 95 17.80 -10.71 0.85
N TYR A 96 18.28 -11.25 1.97
CA TYR A 96 19.45 -10.69 2.66
C TYR A 96 20.10 -11.70 3.59
N GLY A 97 21.44 -11.76 3.59
CA GLY A 97 22.21 -12.61 4.50
C GLY A 97 21.87 -14.10 4.39
N GLY A 98 21.47 -14.58 3.20
CA GLY A 98 21.06 -15.96 2.96
C GLY A 98 19.61 -16.28 3.36
N ASN A 99 18.87 -15.32 3.93
CA ASN A 99 17.44 -15.46 4.17
C ASN A 99 16.67 -14.96 2.95
N SER A 100 15.59 -15.65 2.61
CA SER A 100 14.69 -15.24 1.53
C SER A 100 13.23 -15.39 1.95
N GLY A 101 12.37 -14.51 1.47
CA GLY A 101 10.96 -14.53 1.83
C GLY A 101 10.22 -13.27 1.38
N HIS A 102 9.20 -12.89 2.15
CA HIS A 102 8.34 -11.75 1.85
C HIS A 102 8.14 -10.88 3.09
N VAL A 103 7.92 -9.60 2.88
CA VAL A 103 7.57 -8.60 3.90
C VAL A 103 6.23 -8.00 3.51
N TYR A 104 5.33 -7.89 4.47
CA TYR A 104 4.04 -7.22 4.32
C TYR A 104 3.95 -6.05 5.30
N ILE A 105 3.56 -4.88 4.82
CA ILE A 105 3.39 -3.66 5.62
C ILE A 105 1.98 -3.09 5.41
N GLN A 106 1.32 -2.71 6.50
CA GLN A 106 0.05 -1.99 6.54
C GLN A 106 0.28 -0.55 6.97
N ALA A 107 -0.06 0.42 6.13
CA ALA A 107 0.04 1.84 6.47
C ALA A 107 -1.32 2.52 6.39
N THR A 108 -1.80 3.02 7.53
CA THR A 108 -3.04 3.82 7.62
C THR A 108 -2.73 5.31 7.65
N PRO A 109 -3.34 6.12 6.76
CA PRO A 109 -3.15 7.56 6.80
C PRO A 109 -3.78 8.13 8.08
N THR A 110 -3.07 9.03 8.74
CA THR A 110 -3.54 9.68 9.99
C THR A 110 -3.81 11.16 9.80
N ALA A 111 -3.23 11.77 8.77
CA ALA A 111 -3.42 13.16 8.40
C ALA A 111 -3.01 13.37 6.94
N CYS A 112 -3.14 14.59 6.43
CA CYS A 112 -2.42 14.99 5.23
C CYS A 112 -1.92 16.45 5.30
N LYS A 113 -0.93 16.77 4.46
CA LYS A 113 -0.40 18.13 4.29
C LYS A 113 -0.74 18.63 2.90
N VAL A 114 -1.27 19.85 2.81
CA VAL A 114 -1.63 20.49 1.54
C VAL A 114 -0.65 21.62 1.25
N ALA A 115 0.18 21.42 0.22
CA ALA A 115 1.08 22.44 -0.29
C ALA A 115 0.76 22.78 -1.75
N MET A 116 1.21 21.94 -2.69
CA MET A 116 0.81 21.98 -4.10
C MET A 116 -0.25 20.93 -4.42
N SER A 117 -0.26 19.84 -3.64
CA SER A 117 -1.22 18.75 -3.61
C SER A 117 -1.40 18.30 -2.17
N ALA A 118 -2.45 17.51 -1.92
CA ALA A 118 -2.59 16.75 -0.69
C ALA A 118 -1.56 15.63 -0.65
N THR A 119 -0.84 15.53 0.47
CA THR A 119 0.21 14.54 0.70
C THR A 119 -0.12 13.81 1.99
N PRO A 120 -0.52 12.53 1.93
CA PRO A 120 -0.87 11.78 3.12
C PRO A 120 0.31 11.67 4.07
N VAL A 121 -0.01 11.64 5.36
CA VAL A 121 0.89 11.38 6.46
C VAL A 121 0.41 10.10 7.10
N PHE A 122 1.30 9.10 7.15
CA PHE A 122 1.02 7.81 7.75
C PHE A 122 1.55 7.81 9.19
N GLY A 123 0.82 7.13 10.07
CA GLY A 123 1.27 6.89 11.44
C GLY A 123 2.25 5.72 11.51
N ASP A 124 2.34 5.10 12.68
CA ASP A 124 3.02 3.82 12.84
C ASP A 124 2.38 2.78 11.90
N ALA A 125 3.23 2.04 11.18
CA ALA A 125 2.77 0.97 10.31
C ALA A 125 2.84 -0.37 11.06
N ALA A 126 1.95 -1.29 10.72
CA ALA A 126 2.09 -2.68 11.16
C ALA A 126 2.85 -3.47 10.09
N GLY A 127 3.74 -4.37 10.50
CA GLY A 127 4.54 -5.14 9.56
C GLY A 127 4.69 -6.60 9.95
N TRP A 128 4.93 -7.44 8.95
CA TRP A 128 5.21 -8.86 9.12
C TRP A 128 6.25 -9.31 8.10
N ILE A 129 7.04 -10.33 8.47
CA ILE A 129 7.98 -11.00 7.59
C ILE A 129 7.70 -12.50 7.61
N ALA A 130 7.69 -13.12 6.43
CA ALA A 130 7.56 -14.55 6.24
C ALA A 130 8.88 -15.12 5.72
N LEU A 131 9.58 -15.91 6.55
CA LEU A 131 10.81 -16.62 6.21
C LEU A 131 10.62 -18.11 6.47
N ASP A 132 11.01 -18.96 5.53
CA ASP A 132 10.92 -20.42 5.66
C ASP A 132 9.55 -20.95 6.13
N GLY A 133 8.47 -20.27 5.70
CA GLY A 133 7.09 -20.60 6.07
C GLY A 133 6.66 -20.14 7.47
N ALA A 134 7.52 -19.44 8.22
CA ALA A 134 7.19 -18.85 9.51
C ALA A 134 6.96 -17.34 9.38
N VAL A 135 5.87 -16.85 9.96
CA VAL A 135 5.52 -15.42 10.00
C VAL A 135 5.91 -14.82 11.35
N SER A 136 6.60 -13.68 11.32
CA SER A 136 6.96 -12.89 12.51
C SER A 136 6.51 -11.44 12.33
N ALA A 137 6.08 -10.80 13.42
CA ALA A 137 5.73 -9.38 13.41
C ALA A 137 6.98 -8.49 13.36
N LEU A 138 6.84 -7.32 12.74
CA LEU A 138 7.82 -6.25 12.63
C LEU A 138 7.26 -5.01 13.36
N PRO A 139 7.49 -4.86 14.67
CA PRO A 139 6.81 -3.85 15.50
C PRO A 139 7.26 -2.41 15.21
N GLU A 140 8.37 -2.23 14.49
CA GLU A 140 8.94 -0.92 14.13
C GLU A 140 8.85 -0.69 12.61
N ALA A 141 7.79 -1.21 11.99
CA ALA A 141 7.52 -0.94 10.59
C ALA A 141 7.09 0.51 10.39
N THR A 142 7.53 1.11 9.29
CA THR A 142 7.24 2.49 8.92
C THR A 142 6.95 2.59 7.43
N TYR A 143 6.15 3.58 7.06
CA TYR A 143 5.92 3.97 5.67
C TYR A 143 6.00 5.48 5.54
N ASP A 144 6.76 5.96 4.55
CA ASP A 144 6.82 7.37 4.17
C ASP A 144 6.35 7.48 2.73
N TRP A 145 5.41 8.39 2.46
CA TRP A 145 4.88 8.67 1.11
C TRP A 145 5.91 9.35 0.19
N GLY A 146 6.97 9.96 0.73
CA GLY A 146 7.99 10.63 -0.06
C GLY A 146 7.58 12.00 -0.60
N GLY A 147 6.63 12.65 0.07
CA GLY A 147 6.18 14.01 -0.26
C GLY A 147 5.51 14.13 -1.64
N ASN A 148 5.54 15.34 -2.24
CA ASN A 148 4.88 15.61 -3.53
C ASN A 148 5.52 14.92 -4.74
N HIS A 149 6.67 14.27 -4.56
CA HIS A 149 7.33 13.50 -5.62
C HIS A 149 7.00 12.01 -5.55
N HIS A 150 6.29 11.59 -4.49
CA HIS A 150 5.88 10.22 -4.24
C HIS A 150 7.07 9.25 -4.16
N ASN A 151 8.23 9.71 -3.67
CA ASN A 151 9.41 8.85 -3.49
C ASN A 151 9.28 8.06 -2.19
N ASP A 152 8.25 7.24 -2.13
CA ASP A 152 7.88 6.51 -0.95
C ASP A 152 8.93 5.49 -0.54
N SER A 153 8.92 5.14 0.75
CA SER A 153 9.80 4.12 1.32
C SER A 153 9.12 3.36 2.43
N LEU A 154 9.48 2.09 2.58
CA LEU A 154 9.09 1.26 3.72
C LEU A 154 10.32 1.00 4.58
N GLY A 155 10.21 1.09 5.90
CA GLY A 155 11.29 0.78 6.83
C GLY A 155 10.86 -0.28 7.84
N PHE A 156 11.78 -1.14 8.29
CA PHE A 156 11.54 -2.07 9.39
C PHE A 156 12.85 -2.52 10.05
N MET A 157 12.75 -3.03 11.28
CA MET A 157 13.85 -3.70 11.99
C MET A 157 13.74 -5.21 11.84
N PHE A 158 14.87 -5.88 11.56
CA PHE A 158 14.97 -7.33 11.61
C PHE A 158 16.36 -7.74 12.13
N GLY A 159 16.38 -8.41 13.29
CA GLY A 159 17.62 -8.64 14.03
C GLY A 159 18.20 -7.33 14.58
N ASP A 160 19.48 -7.09 14.35
CA ASP A 160 20.22 -5.88 14.75
C ASP A 160 20.36 -4.85 13.60
N LYS A 161 19.55 -5.00 12.54
CA LYS A 161 19.62 -4.16 11.34
C LYS A 161 18.29 -3.48 11.07
N SER A 162 18.37 -2.30 10.47
CA SER A 162 17.22 -1.65 9.83
C SER A 162 17.31 -1.84 8.32
N PHE A 163 16.15 -2.08 7.72
CA PHE A 163 16.00 -2.28 6.30
C PHE A 163 15.06 -1.22 5.76
N ARG A 164 15.38 -0.70 4.57
CA ARG A 164 14.54 0.28 3.88
C ARG A 164 14.33 -0.12 2.43
N TYR A 165 13.08 -0.40 2.05
CA TYR A 165 12.71 -0.49 0.64
C TYR A 165 12.64 0.92 0.06
N TYR A 166 13.24 1.09 -1.12
CA TYR A 166 13.28 2.39 -1.79
C TYR A 166 13.33 2.22 -3.32
N HIS A 167 13.64 3.31 -4.02
CA HIS A 167 13.72 3.38 -5.47
C HIS A 167 15.17 3.52 -5.91
N SER A 168 15.63 2.64 -6.80
CA SER A 168 16.97 2.67 -7.39
C SER A 168 17.07 3.58 -8.61
N SER A 169 15.93 4.05 -9.13
CA SER A 169 15.87 5.00 -10.25
C SER A 169 14.76 6.04 -10.06
N PHE A 170 15.02 7.27 -10.49
CA PHE A 170 14.07 8.38 -10.43
C PHE A 170 13.95 9.05 -11.80
N GLY A 171 12.74 9.39 -12.22
CA GLY A 171 12.51 10.13 -13.45
C GLY A 171 12.69 11.65 -13.29
N TYR A 172 12.24 12.39 -14.30
CA TYR A 172 12.29 13.84 -14.33
C TYR A 172 11.72 14.52 -13.08
N GLY A 173 12.52 15.41 -12.50
CA GLY A 173 12.14 16.15 -11.29
C GLY A 173 12.11 15.29 -10.04
N TRP A 174 12.93 14.22 -10.01
CA TRP A 174 13.10 13.35 -8.85
C TRP A 174 11.81 12.65 -8.41
N ARG A 175 11.01 12.18 -9.37
CA ARG A 175 9.78 11.41 -9.11
C ARG A 175 10.04 9.94 -9.34
N LYS A 176 9.52 9.06 -8.49
CA LYS A 176 9.49 7.63 -8.80
C LYS A 176 8.78 7.40 -10.14
N CYS A 177 9.27 6.47 -10.94
CA CYS A 177 8.59 6.02 -12.15
C CYS A 177 8.02 4.60 -12.04
N GLN A 178 8.45 3.85 -11.02
CA GLN A 178 8.06 2.47 -10.76
C GLN A 178 7.88 2.25 -9.24
N PRO A 179 7.33 1.12 -8.80
CA PRO A 179 7.30 0.74 -7.39
C PRO A 179 8.70 0.64 -6.77
N MET A 180 8.78 0.60 -5.43
CA MET A 180 10.05 0.35 -4.73
C MET A 180 10.68 -0.95 -5.26
N ASP A 181 11.97 -0.90 -5.60
CA ASP A 181 12.64 -1.91 -6.41
C ASP A 181 14.01 -2.34 -5.84
N CYS A 182 14.38 -1.82 -4.67
CA CYS A 182 15.67 -2.05 -4.04
C CYS A 182 15.59 -1.98 -2.51
N LEU A 183 16.64 -2.48 -1.85
CA LEU A 183 16.80 -2.50 -0.40
C LEU A 183 18.05 -1.73 0.04
N GLN A 184 17.93 -0.90 1.07
CA GLN A 184 19.04 -0.34 1.83
C GLN A 184 19.13 -1.01 3.19
N VAL A 185 20.34 -1.24 3.66
CA VAL A 185 20.60 -1.91 4.94
C VAL A 185 21.45 -1.02 5.82
N ASN A 186 20.93 -0.65 6.98
CA ASN A 186 21.68 0.05 8.00
C ASN A 186 21.91 -0.86 9.21
N ASP A 187 22.96 -0.58 9.97
CA ASP A 187 23.19 -1.23 11.25
C ASP A 187 22.21 -0.73 12.34
N GLY A 188 22.33 -1.28 13.55
CA GLY A 188 21.51 -0.86 14.70
C GLY A 188 21.78 0.56 15.19
N GLY A 189 22.85 1.22 14.71
CA GLY A 189 23.12 2.64 14.93
C GLY A 189 22.52 3.55 13.85
N GLY A 190 21.93 2.98 12.80
CA GLY A 190 21.39 3.70 11.66
C GLY A 190 22.44 4.08 10.60
N GLU A 191 23.67 3.56 10.68
CA GLU A 191 24.69 3.78 9.66
C GLU A 191 24.45 2.85 8.47
N LEU A 192 24.47 3.40 7.26
CA LEU A 192 24.30 2.65 6.02
C LEU A 192 25.47 1.67 5.82
N VAL A 193 25.15 0.38 5.88
CA VAL A 193 26.12 -0.72 5.69
C VAL A 193 26.16 -1.15 4.24
N GLU A 194 24.99 -1.22 3.60
CA GLU A 194 24.86 -1.67 2.21
C GLU A 194 23.76 -0.90 1.49
N ASP A 195 24.13 -0.28 0.36
CA ASP A 195 23.22 0.49 -0.47
C ASP A 195 22.86 -0.26 -1.75
N GLY A 196 21.80 -1.06 -1.68
CA GLY A 196 21.25 -1.74 -2.85
C GLY A 196 20.49 -0.84 -3.80
N CYS A 197 20.28 0.44 -3.47
CA CYS A 197 19.49 1.40 -4.23
C CYS A 197 20.33 2.30 -5.14
N THR A 198 21.59 1.93 -5.37
CA THR A 198 22.40 2.54 -6.43
C THR A 198 21.88 2.15 -7.81
N ALA A 199 22.36 2.82 -8.86
CA ALA A 199 21.95 2.55 -10.25
C ALA A 199 22.26 1.11 -10.73
N ASP A 200 23.15 0.39 -10.04
CA ASP A 200 23.48 -1.01 -10.32
C ASP A 200 22.58 -1.99 -9.56
N ARG A 201 21.72 -1.49 -8.64
CA ARG A 201 20.65 -2.23 -7.95
C ARG A 201 21.11 -3.56 -7.34
N THR A 202 22.11 -3.51 -6.46
CA THR A 202 22.79 -4.71 -5.95
C THR A 202 21.98 -5.53 -4.95
N LEU A 203 20.96 -4.95 -4.33
CA LEU A 203 19.95 -5.66 -3.54
C LEU A 203 18.57 -5.41 -4.14
N PRO A 204 18.21 -6.13 -5.22
CA PRO A 204 16.93 -5.95 -5.88
C PRO A 204 15.78 -6.43 -4.98
N ALA A 205 14.66 -5.73 -5.06
CA ALA A 205 13.42 -6.10 -4.42
C ALA A 205 12.26 -5.92 -5.41
N VAL A 206 11.18 -6.65 -5.20
CA VAL A 206 9.92 -6.45 -5.92
C VAL A 206 8.86 -6.10 -4.90
N CYS A 207 8.39 -4.85 -4.91
CA CYS A 207 7.28 -4.41 -4.07
C CYS A 207 6.02 -4.16 -4.90
N ARG A 208 4.88 -4.59 -4.36
CA ARG A 208 3.54 -4.39 -4.92
C ARG A 208 2.62 -3.77 -3.89
N ALA A 209 1.88 -2.75 -4.31
CA ALA A 209 0.79 -2.23 -3.51
C ALA A 209 -0.38 -3.21 -3.57
N ILE A 210 -1.09 -3.37 -2.46
CA ILE A 210 -2.33 -4.11 -2.40
C ILE A 210 -3.46 -3.17 -2.80
N ALA A 211 -4.28 -3.58 -3.78
CA ALA A 211 -5.46 -2.83 -4.19
C ALA A 211 -6.58 -2.94 -3.15
N ALA A 212 -7.57 -2.04 -3.22
CA ALA A 212 -8.70 -2.02 -2.29
C ALA A 212 -9.53 -3.32 -2.29
N ASP A 213 -9.52 -4.07 -3.40
CA ASP A 213 -10.16 -5.38 -3.54
C ASP A 213 -9.28 -6.55 -3.05
N GLY A 214 -8.13 -6.25 -2.44
CA GLY A 214 -7.18 -7.22 -1.91
C GLY A 214 -6.28 -7.87 -2.96
N THR A 215 -6.37 -7.47 -4.23
CA THR A 215 -5.48 -8.00 -5.28
C THR A 215 -4.14 -7.27 -5.34
N TRP A 216 -3.13 -7.88 -5.98
CA TRP A 216 -1.85 -7.26 -6.27
C TRP A 216 -1.26 -7.87 -7.56
N ASP A 217 -0.40 -7.12 -8.24
CA ASP A 217 0.27 -7.60 -9.45
C ASP A 217 1.22 -8.76 -9.16
N ASP A 218 1.64 -9.49 -10.19
CA ASP A 218 2.61 -10.57 -10.02
C ASP A 218 3.94 -10.06 -9.42
N MET A 219 4.60 -10.94 -8.65
CA MET A 219 5.86 -10.65 -7.96
C MET A 219 7.09 -10.81 -8.88
N THR A 220 6.94 -10.62 -10.19
CA THR A 220 8.06 -10.65 -11.14
C THR A 220 8.82 -9.33 -11.10
N ASP A 221 10.15 -9.40 -11.14
CA ASP A 221 10.99 -8.22 -11.27
C ASP A 221 10.90 -7.65 -12.69
N THR A 222 10.17 -6.54 -12.82
CA THR A 222 9.95 -5.82 -14.09
C THR A 222 10.75 -4.52 -14.16
N PHE A 223 11.78 -4.37 -13.32
CA PHE A 223 12.53 -3.12 -13.21
C PHE A 223 13.11 -2.65 -14.54
N GLU A 224 12.94 -1.36 -14.77
CA GLU A 224 13.60 -0.61 -15.81
C GLU A 224 14.08 0.73 -15.26
N ARG A 225 15.11 1.30 -15.87
CA ARG A 225 15.59 2.63 -15.46
C ARG A 225 14.62 3.70 -15.93
N CYS A 226 14.32 4.66 -15.07
CA CYS A 226 13.48 5.79 -15.41
C CYS A 226 14.12 6.67 -16.50
N LEU A 227 13.31 7.11 -17.45
CA LEU A 227 13.72 8.19 -18.36
C LEU A 227 13.95 9.49 -17.58
N GLY A 228 15.10 10.12 -17.81
CA GLY A 228 15.48 11.36 -17.14
C GLY A 228 16.15 11.16 -15.78
N ASP A 229 16.57 9.93 -15.44
CA ASP A 229 17.36 9.69 -14.24
C ASP A 229 18.74 10.35 -14.34
N PRO A 230 19.09 11.28 -13.43
CA PRO A 230 20.38 11.97 -13.46
C PRO A 230 21.56 11.01 -13.26
N ASN A 231 21.34 9.85 -12.64
CA ASN A 231 22.37 8.81 -12.49
C ASN A 231 22.58 8.01 -13.79
N ASN A 232 21.80 8.30 -14.83
CA ASN A 232 21.86 7.63 -16.13
C ASN A 232 22.48 8.51 -17.24
N GLU A 233 22.80 9.78 -16.97
CA GLU A 233 23.46 10.66 -17.96
C GLU A 233 24.95 10.31 -18.10
N GLY A 234 25.28 9.23 -18.81
CA GLY A 234 26.67 8.90 -19.14
C GLY A 234 27.07 7.44 -19.40
N ARG A 235 26.14 6.52 -19.63
CA ARG A 235 26.44 5.15 -20.13
C ARG A 235 25.83 4.91 -21.50
#